data_AF-A0AAP3E0K8-F1
#
_entry.id   AF-A0AAP3E0K8-F1
#
_cell.length_a   1.000
_cell.length_b   1.000
_cell.length_c   1.000
_cell.angle_alpha   90.00
_cell.angle_beta   90.00
_cell.angle_gamma   90.00
#
_symmetry.space_group_name_H-M   'P 1'
#
loop_
_entity.id
_entity.type
_entity.pdbx_description
1 polymer ?
#
loop_
_entity_poly.entity_id
_entity_poly.type
_entity_poly.pdbx_seq_one_letter_code
_entity_poly.pdbx_strand_id
1 'polypeptide(L)'
;MDGNGVSRRAALCLLGTGLTLAAGCSSSEETEGDGNGSTETGAEGENLDGEGDPAIETGDLPAFTQALAATPDENYFFGAVDLETMWTVFDGDGDRRFEGDEDESESGETPTDPLVVNPLSAALIGYVVLLGLGFSAAGSVYERNDRAGGEGYVVFANDTNIVVSDYDFDGIVADMGELDYEEVLLEDDRAVYYDASTGQAVGATESLFVYAHESENGDEDEFDPIAAVERHVDAAVGERPLEHETDDDFEWLLRAGDTTGLVFCLFSDADELAADATDLDEDEFESTEGGDSGTDLDVDDQPYEGAKGGLQHLDIVTDESRPFASAVFTYASEDRIDEERLEDAVGTQAEAGSTTVVRDGARVRVEATYAEETLEE
;
A
#
# COMPACT_ATOMS: atom_id res chain seq x y z
N MET A 1 2.30 17.41 38.05
CA MET A 1 1.14 18.23 38.46
C MET A 1 0.99 19.30 37.41
N ASP A 2 -0.04 19.09 36.59
CA ASP A 2 -0.72 19.98 35.65
C ASP A 2 0.16 20.68 34.59
N GLY A 3 -0.10 20.60 33.28
CA GLY A 3 -1.28 20.17 32.55
C GLY A 3 -1.51 21.11 31.36
N ASN A 4 -1.86 20.50 30.22
CA ASN A 4 -2.59 21.02 29.06
C ASN A 4 -1.98 22.09 28.14
N GLY A 5 -1.84 21.69 26.87
CA GLY A 5 -2.71 22.22 25.81
C GLY A 5 -1.98 22.50 24.50
N VAL A 6 -2.00 21.54 23.57
CA VAL A 6 -1.80 21.82 22.14
C VAL A 6 -3.16 21.67 21.44
N SER A 7 -3.35 22.49 20.42
CA SER A 7 -4.54 23.32 20.23
C SER A 7 -5.49 22.78 19.16
N ARG A 8 -6.77 22.61 19.53
CA ARG A 8 -7.92 22.62 18.61
C ARG A 8 -7.88 23.88 17.71
N ARG A 9 -7.70 23.72 16.40
CA ARG A 9 -8.27 24.53 15.28
C ARG A 9 -7.35 24.50 14.05
N ALA A 10 -7.76 23.79 13.01
CA ALA A 10 -7.71 24.26 11.62
C ALA A 10 -8.36 23.21 10.69
N ALA A 11 -9.68 23.27 10.51
CA ALA A 11 -10.34 22.75 9.30
C ALA A 11 -11.77 23.29 9.30
N LEU A 12 -12.01 24.34 8.52
CA LEU A 12 -13.34 24.89 8.28
C LEU A 12 -13.31 25.68 6.97
N CYS A 13 -14.27 25.36 6.09
CA CYS A 13 -14.55 25.90 4.75
C CYS A 13 -13.77 25.17 3.65
N LEU A 14 -14.39 24.40 2.75
CA LEU A 14 -15.41 24.85 1.80
C LEU A 14 -16.47 23.78 1.52
N LEU A 15 -17.73 24.21 1.42
CA LEU A 15 -18.89 23.47 0.90
C LEU A 15 -19.34 24.21 -0.36
N GLY A 16 -19.63 23.54 -1.48
CA GLY A 16 -20.35 24.26 -2.54
C GLY A 16 -20.66 23.61 -3.88
N THR A 17 -21.66 22.72 -3.89
CA THR A 17 -22.70 22.58 -4.94
C THR A 17 -22.26 22.09 -6.33
N GLY A 18 -22.68 20.86 -6.66
CA GLY A 18 -22.36 20.19 -7.93
C GLY A 18 -23.18 20.60 -9.14
N LEU A 19 -23.18 19.75 -10.18
CA LEU A 19 -24.13 19.72 -11.30
C LEU A 19 -23.72 18.67 -12.36
N THR A 20 -24.67 17.78 -12.68
CA THR A 20 -25.06 17.35 -14.05
C THR A 20 -24.06 16.79 -15.07
N LEU A 21 -24.39 15.54 -15.48
CA LEU A 21 -24.61 15.03 -16.85
C LEU A 21 -23.53 15.27 -17.92
N ALA A 22 -22.93 14.18 -18.40
CA ALA A 22 -22.97 13.82 -19.82
C ALA A 22 -22.61 12.33 -20.04
N ALA A 23 -23.52 11.62 -20.71
CA ALA A 23 -23.38 10.23 -21.13
C ALA A 23 -22.41 10.05 -22.32
N GLY A 24 -21.85 8.86 -22.46
CA GLY A 24 -21.15 8.44 -23.69
C GLY A 24 -20.83 6.95 -23.76
N CYS A 25 -21.81 6.13 -24.15
CA CYS A 25 -21.65 4.71 -24.51
C CYS A 25 -20.53 4.45 -25.55
N SER A 26 -19.88 3.29 -25.50
CA SER A 26 -19.94 2.30 -26.60
C SER A 26 -19.26 0.97 -26.27
N SER A 27 -19.92 -0.11 -26.69
CA SER A 27 -19.51 -1.52 -26.59
C SER A 27 -18.73 -2.03 -27.83
N SER A 28 -18.35 -3.32 -27.73
CA SER A 28 -18.18 -4.38 -28.77
C SER A 28 -16.72 -4.78 -29.05
N GLU A 29 -16.31 -6.02 -29.35
CA GLU A 29 -16.91 -7.36 -29.47
C GLU A 29 -15.75 -8.38 -29.65
N GLU A 30 -16.03 -9.65 -29.37
CA GLU A 30 -15.14 -10.82 -29.40
C GLU A 30 -14.51 -11.17 -30.77
N THR A 31 -13.38 -11.91 -30.78
CA THR A 31 -13.00 -12.79 -31.91
C THR A 31 -12.15 -13.98 -31.43
N GLU A 32 -12.65 -15.19 -31.68
CA GLU A 32 -11.96 -16.49 -31.51
C GLU A 32 -10.93 -16.78 -32.62
N GLY A 33 -9.89 -17.56 -32.28
CA GLY A 33 -8.97 -18.17 -33.25
C GLY A 33 -8.19 -19.38 -32.71
N ASP A 34 -8.59 -20.59 -33.11
CA ASP A 34 -8.00 -21.89 -32.78
C ASP A 34 -6.82 -22.28 -33.72
N GLY A 35 -5.84 -23.08 -33.23
CA GLY A 35 -4.71 -23.55 -34.04
C GLY A 35 -3.57 -24.34 -33.35
N ASN A 36 -3.79 -25.64 -33.14
CA ASN A 36 -2.92 -26.72 -32.60
C ASN A 36 -1.53 -26.99 -33.27
N GLY A 37 -0.53 -27.51 -32.50
CA GLY A 37 0.46 -28.46 -33.06
C GLY A 37 1.88 -28.65 -32.44
N SER A 38 2.03 -29.70 -31.60
CA SER A 38 3.10 -30.75 -31.63
C SER A 38 4.52 -30.58 -31.02
N THR A 39 5.00 -31.73 -30.50
CA THR A 39 6.08 -32.12 -29.56
C THR A 39 7.50 -32.33 -30.16
N GLU A 40 8.59 -32.22 -29.36
CA GLU A 40 9.66 -33.27 -29.15
C GLU A 40 10.91 -32.81 -28.34
N THR A 41 11.15 -33.50 -27.20
CA THR A 41 12.38 -34.05 -26.56
C THR A 41 13.81 -33.45 -26.73
N GLY A 42 14.56 -33.37 -25.62
CA GLY A 42 15.85 -34.11 -25.47
C GLY A 42 17.08 -33.44 -24.80
N ALA A 43 17.54 -34.08 -23.71
CA ALA A 43 18.94 -34.36 -23.31
C ALA A 43 19.77 -33.35 -22.45
N GLU A 44 19.95 -33.77 -21.19
CA GLU A 44 21.15 -33.81 -20.33
C GLU A 44 22.42 -33.01 -20.68
N GLY A 45 22.93 -32.25 -19.70
CA GLY A 45 24.29 -31.72 -19.63
C GLY A 45 24.75 -31.55 -18.17
N GLU A 46 25.90 -32.14 -17.85
CA GLU A 46 26.48 -32.33 -16.51
C GLU A 46 27.25 -31.12 -15.95
N ASN A 47 27.20 -30.97 -14.62
CA ASN A 47 28.22 -30.51 -13.65
C ASN A 47 29.06 -29.25 -13.91
N LEU A 48 28.99 -28.27 -12.99
CA LEU A 48 30.17 -27.50 -12.51
C LEU A 48 30.01 -27.10 -11.02
N ASP A 49 31.01 -27.44 -10.21
CA ASP A 49 31.21 -26.91 -8.85
C ASP A 49 31.41 -25.38 -8.92
N GLY A 50 30.68 -24.61 -8.10
CA GLY A 50 30.86 -23.17 -7.96
C GLY A 50 30.24 -22.70 -6.64
N GLU A 51 30.84 -21.70 -6.00
CA GLU A 51 30.32 -21.02 -4.81
C GLU A 51 28.81 -20.81 -4.97
N GLY A 52 28.00 -21.36 -4.06
CA GLY A 52 26.55 -21.20 -4.14
C GLY A 52 26.24 -19.71 -4.13
N ASP A 53 25.41 -19.27 -5.08
CA ASP A 53 24.95 -17.89 -5.14
C ASP A 53 24.43 -17.46 -3.76
N PRO A 54 24.69 -16.21 -3.33
CA PRO A 54 24.18 -15.72 -2.06
C PRO A 54 22.66 -15.85 -2.03
N ALA A 55 22.14 -16.67 -1.11
CA ALA A 55 20.70 -16.85 -0.93
C ALA A 55 20.08 -15.60 -0.31
N ILE A 56 18.82 -15.31 -0.66
CA ILE A 56 18.06 -14.21 -0.04
C ILE A 56 17.64 -14.67 1.37
N GLU A 57 18.06 -13.92 2.40
CA GLU A 57 17.67 -14.22 3.78
C GLU A 57 16.17 -13.88 3.99
N THR A 58 15.49 -14.71 4.78
CA THR A 58 14.07 -14.53 5.12
C THR A 58 13.90 -14.36 6.62
N GLY A 59 13.00 -13.45 7.01
CA GLY A 59 12.68 -13.10 8.38
C GLY A 59 11.33 -13.65 8.87
N ASP A 60 10.88 -13.08 9.99
CA ASP A 60 9.54 -13.30 10.53
C ASP A 60 8.52 -12.43 9.78
N LEU A 61 7.24 -12.82 9.80
CA LEU A 61 6.18 -12.01 9.18
C LEU A 61 5.92 -10.74 10.00
N PRO A 62 5.70 -9.58 9.35
CA PRO A 62 5.39 -8.32 10.02
C PRO A 62 4.06 -8.35 10.77
N ALA A 63 3.95 -7.52 11.81
CA ALA A 63 2.71 -7.41 12.58
C ALA A 63 1.52 -6.92 11.73
N PHE A 64 1.76 -6.08 10.71
CA PHE A 64 0.71 -5.58 9.83
C PHE A 64 0.11 -6.67 8.91
N THR A 65 0.74 -7.84 8.77
CA THR A 65 0.22 -8.91 7.90
C THR A 65 -1.13 -9.46 8.34
N GLN A 66 -1.53 -9.25 9.60
CA GLN A 66 -2.88 -9.56 10.10
C GLN A 66 -3.99 -8.69 9.46
N ALA A 67 -3.61 -7.58 8.82
CA ALA A 67 -4.52 -6.73 8.05
C ALA A 67 -4.72 -7.24 6.62
N LEU A 68 -3.87 -8.15 6.12
CA LEU A 68 -3.85 -8.54 4.71
C LEU A 68 -4.79 -9.72 4.46
N ALA A 69 -6.09 -9.43 4.46
CA ALA A 69 -7.12 -10.43 4.25
C ALA A 69 -7.07 -11.01 2.82
N ALA A 70 -7.31 -12.31 2.68
CA ALA A 70 -7.31 -12.94 1.36
C ALA A 70 -8.45 -12.41 0.48
N THR A 71 -8.13 -12.03 -0.75
CA THR A 71 -9.10 -11.49 -1.73
C THR A 71 -9.34 -12.48 -2.87
N PRO A 72 -10.52 -12.52 -3.52
CA PRO A 72 -10.71 -13.31 -4.73
C PRO A 72 -10.06 -12.69 -5.99
N ASP A 73 -9.51 -11.49 -5.88
CA ASP A 73 -8.88 -10.76 -6.98
C ASP A 73 -7.53 -11.40 -7.35
N GLU A 74 -7.19 -11.36 -8.64
CA GLU A 74 -5.95 -11.95 -9.18
C GLU A 74 -4.70 -11.12 -8.83
N ASN A 75 -4.92 -9.87 -8.40
CA ASN A 75 -3.87 -8.93 -8.00
C ASN A 75 -4.09 -8.48 -6.56
N TYR A 76 -2.98 -8.29 -5.85
CA TYR A 76 -2.93 -7.82 -4.48
C TYR A 76 -2.02 -6.61 -4.38
N PHE A 77 -2.55 -5.52 -3.83
CA PHE A 77 -1.82 -4.29 -3.61
C PHE A 77 -1.90 -3.87 -2.15
N PHE A 78 -0.76 -3.49 -1.58
CA PHE A 78 -0.78 -2.78 -0.31
C PHE A 78 0.38 -1.80 -0.12
N GLY A 79 0.11 -0.74 0.65
CA GLY A 79 1.11 0.11 1.27
C GLY A 79 1.01 -0.01 2.80
N ALA A 80 2.13 -0.06 3.50
CA ALA A 80 2.18 -0.07 4.95
C ALA A 80 3.24 0.91 5.47
N VAL A 81 2.88 1.71 6.47
CA VAL A 81 3.79 2.64 7.15
C VAL A 81 3.65 2.48 8.65
N ASP A 82 4.77 2.37 9.36
CA ASP A 82 4.73 2.46 10.81
C ASP A 82 4.43 3.89 11.27
N LEU A 83 3.58 4.04 12.29
CA LEU A 83 3.10 5.33 12.75
C LEU A 83 4.23 6.26 13.20
N GLU A 84 5.32 5.73 13.77
CA GLU A 84 6.47 6.53 14.21
C GLU A 84 7.18 7.18 13.02
N THR A 85 7.41 6.41 11.95
CA THR A 85 7.97 6.90 10.69
C THR A 85 7.05 7.93 10.05
N MET A 86 5.73 7.67 10.00
CA MET A 86 4.77 8.63 9.47
C MET A 86 4.81 9.97 10.22
N TRP A 87 4.81 9.97 11.56
CA TRP A 87 4.91 11.21 12.33
C TRP A 87 6.26 11.91 12.15
N THR A 88 7.32 11.15 11.97
CA THR A 88 8.66 11.69 11.70
C THR A 88 8.73 12.39 10.35
N VAL A 89 8.08 11.83 9.34
CA VAL A 89 8.01 12.38 7.98
C VAL A 89 7.09 13.61 7.93
N PHE A 90 5.94 13.59 8.64
CA PHE A 90 4.87 14.59 8.45
C PHE A 90 4.63 15.59 9.61
N ASP A 91 5.04 15.31 10.86
CA ASP A 91 4.69 16.12 12.06
C ASP A 91 5.91 16.73 12.79
N GLY A 92 7.11 16.64 12.20
CA GLY A 92 8.30 17.33 12.71
C GLY A 92 8.12 18.85 12.71
N ASP A 93 8.42 19.52 13.84
CA ASP A 93 8.38 20.98 14.08
C ASP A 93 8.75 21.84 12.83
N GLY A 94 7.76 22.20 12.00
CA GLY A 94 7.72 23.43 11.21
C GLY A 94 8.75 23.65 10.08
N ASP A 95 9.62 22.70 9.75
CA ASP A 95 10.30 22.68 8.44
C ASP A 95 9.58 21.65 7.59
N ARG A 96 8.75 22.13 6.65
CA ARG A 96 8.20 21.28 5.59
C ARG A 96 9.38 20.67 4.82
N ARG A 97 9.73 19.42 5.13
CA ARG A 97 10.75 18.67 4.38
C ARG A 97 10.27 18.25 3.00
N PHE A 98 8.96 18.28 2.77
CA PHE A 98 8.31 17.93 1.51
C PHE A 98 7.36 19.08 1.12
N GLU A 99 7.90 20.28 0.93
CA GLU A 99 7.24 21.33 0.15
C GLU A 99 7.86 21.28 -1.24
N GLY A 100 7.31 20.45 -2.12
CA GLY A 100 7.59 20.56 -3.54
C GLY A 100 7.19 21.97 -4.00
N ASP A 101 8.15 22.72 -4.56
CA ASP A 101 7.84 23.97 -5.24
C ASP A 101 6.87 23.65 -6.40
N GLU A 102 5.64 24.16 -6.32
CA GLU A 102 4.54 23.97 -7.30
C GLU A 102 4.85 24.49 -8.73
N ASP A 103 6.10 24.83 -9.05
CA ASP A 103 6.50 25.60 -10.24
C ASP A 103 7.52 24.89 -11.17
N GLU A 104 7.92 23.63 -10.96
CA GLU A 104 8.92 22.94 -11.83
C GLU A 104 8.49 21.62 -12.51
N SER A 105 7.19 21.34 -12.69
CA SER A 105 6.73 20.21 -13.55
C SER A 105 6.64 20.55 -15.07
N GLU A 106 7.60 21.32 -15.61
CA GLU A 106 7.66 21.60 -17.07
C GLU A 106 8.39 20.52 -17.91
N SER A 107 8.80 19.41 -17.30
CA SER A 107 9.23 18.19 -17.99
C SER A 107 8.52 17.00 -17.37
N GLY A 108 7.79 16.22 -18.17
CA GLY A 108 7.19 14.95 -17.73
C GLY A 108 8.24 13.92 -17.37
N GLU A 109 8.92 14.11 -16.25
CA GLU A 109 9.90 13.22 -15.65
C GLU A 109 9.44 12.90 -14.22
N THR A 110 8.62 11.85 -14.07
CA THR A 110 8.48 11.10 -12.81
C THR A 110 9.19 9.77 -13.05
N PRO A 111 10.32 9.46 -12.37
CA PRO A 111 10.33 9.11 -10.94
C PRO A 111 11.58 9.57 -10.14
N THR A 112 11.49 9.66 -8.80
CA THR A 112 12.66 9.97 -7.94
C THR A 112 13.06 8.83 -6.98
N ASP A 113 12.95 7.60 -7.51
CA ASP A 113 13.65 6.34 -7.20
C ASP A 113 14.25 6.11 -5.79
N PRO A 114 13.46 5.63 -4.80
CA PRO A 114 13.92 4.68 -3.75
C PRO A 114 13.55 3.23 -4.09
N LEU A 115 13.85 2.87 -5.34
CA LEU A 115 13.74 1.62 -6.07
C LEU A 115 12.38 1.32 -6.76
N VAL A 116 11.65 2.43 -7.00
CA VAL A 116 10.71 2.80 -8.10
C VAL A 116 9.21 2.45 -8.05
N VAL A 117 8.65 2.32 -6.86
CA VAL A 117 7.51 3.18 -6.47
C VAL A 117 8.08 4.04 -5.38
N ASN A 118 7.81 5.35 -5.37
CA ASN A 118 8.25 6.17 -4.25
C ASN A 118 7.45 5.75 -3.01
N PRO A 119 8.01 5.01 -2.01
CA PRO A 119 7.24 4.58 -0.85
C PRO A 119 6.81 5.78 0.01
N LEU A 120 7.41 6.97 -0.21
CA LEU A 120 6.91 8.24 0.33
C LEU A 120 5.55 8.60 -0.23
N SER A 121 5.25 8.26 -1.48
CA SER A 121 3.94 8.49 -2.07
C SER A 121 2.88 7.60 -1.40
N ALA A 122 3.20 6.33 -1.14
CA ALA A 122 2.35 5.47 -0.31
C ALA A 122 2.22 6.00 1.13
N ALA A 123 3.27 6.59 1.69
CA ALA A 123 3.23 7.28 2.98
C ALA A 123 2.30 8.49 2.97
N LEU A 124 2.32 9.27 1.89
CA LEU A 124 1.47 10.45 1.70
C LEU A 124 0.00 10.03 1.60
N ILE A 125 -0.30 8.96 0.85
CA ILE A 125 -1.65 8.36 0.82
C ILE A 125 -2.05 7.96 2.24
N GLY A 126 -1.22 7.18 2.94
CA GLY A 126 -1.50 6.76 4.32
C GLY A 126 -1.77 7.95 5.25
N TYR A 127 -1.01 9.03 5.12
CA TYR A 127 -1.21 10.26 5.89
C TYR A 127 -2.51 10.98 5.52
N VAL A 128 -2.79 11.20 4.22
CA VAL A 128 -4.02 11.84 3.73
C VAL A 128 -5.24 11.06 4.19
N VAL A 129 -5.20 9.74 4.09
CA VAL A 129 -6.33 8.92 4.47
C VAL A 129 -6.50 8.91 6.00
N LEU A 130 -5.42 8.89 6.79
CA LEU A 130 -5.52 9.03 8.24
C LEU A 130 -6.08 10.40 8.66
N LEU A 131 -5.73 11.47 7.95
CA LEU A 131 -6.34 12.79 8.13
C LEU A 131 -7.86 12.73 7.84
N GLY A 132 -8.26 12.05 6.77
CA GLY A 132 -9.67 11.79 6.44
C GLY A 132 -10.42 11.13 7.60
N LEU A 133 -9.84 10.09 8.19
CA LEU A 133 -10.38 9.47 9.40
C LEU A 133 -10.51 10.49 10.55
N GLY A 134 -9.48 11.30 10.79
CA GLY A 134 -9.48 12.35 11.82
C GLY A 134 -10.58 13.40 11.66
N PHE A 135 -11.08 13.62 10.43
CA PHE A 135 -12.21 14.51 10.15
C PHE A 135 -13.58 13.82 10.21
N SER A 136 -13.62 12.49 10.22
CA SER A 136 -14.85 11.70 10.36
C SER A 136 -15.34 11.64 11.82
N ALA A 137 -16.60 11.26 12.02
CA ALA A 137 -17.14 11.01 13.36
C ALA A 137 -16.42 9.82 14.04
N ALA A 138 -16.07 8.79 13.26
CA ALA A 138 -15.33 7.62 13.68
C ALA A 138 -13.89 7.92 14.14
N GLY A 139 -13.26 8.99 13.62
CA GLY A 139 -11.91 9.37 14.04
C GLY A 139 -11.77 9.63 15.53
N SER A 140 -12.81 10.22 16.14
CA SER A 140 -12.85 10.44 17.59
C SER A 140 -13.03 9.16 18.42
N VAL A 141 -13.53 8.09 17.80
CA VAL A 141 -13.68 6.76 18.41
C VAL A 141 -12.35 6.02 18.35
N TYR A 142 -11.73 6.00 17.18
CA TYR A 142 -10.37 5.51 16.97
C TYR A 142 -9.40 6.10 18.01
N GLU A 143 -9.31 7.44 18.10
CA GLU A 143 -8.33 8.11 18.97
C GLU A 143 -8.57 7.81 20.47
N ARG A 144 -9.83 7.72 20.90
CA ARG A 144 -10.16 7.51 22.33
C ARG A 144 -9.90 6.10 22.81
N ASN A 145 -9.92 5.13 21.90
CA ASN A 145 -9.85 3.72 22.22
C ASN A 145 -8.53 3.06 21.80
N ASP A 146 -7.61 3.81 21.17
CA ASP A 146 -6.23 3.37 20.97
C ASP A 146 -5.50 3.25 22.33
N ARG A 147 -5.00 2.04 22.62
CA ARG A 147 -4.24 1.72 23.83
C ARG A 147 -2.74 1.75 23.59
N ALA A 148 -2.31 1.62 22.34
CA ALA A 148 -0.90 1.64 21.96
C ALA A 148 -0.29 3.05 22.08
N GLY A 149 -1.13 4.09 22.03
CA GLY A 149 -0.69 5.47 22.25
C GLY A 149 0.10 6.02 21.07
N GLY A 150 -0.32 5.67 19.85
CA GLY A 150 0.32 6.06 18.60
C GLY A 150 1.41 5.11 18.09
N GLU A 151 1.61 3.96 18.74
CA GLU A 151 2.40 2.84 18.17
C GLU A 151 1.49 1.99 17.27
N GLY A 152 1.97 1.55 16.11
CA GLY A 152 1.16 0.76 15.16
C GLY A 152 1.54 0.99 13.71
N TYR A 153 0.67 0.54 12.81
CA TYR A 153 0.84 0.70 11.36
C TYR A 153 -0.43 1.30 10.73
N VAL A 154 -0.25 2.14 9.72
CA VAL A 154 -1.30 2.46 8.75
C VAL A 154 -1.06 1.59 7.53
N VAL A 155 -2.08 0.87 7.10
CA VAL A 155 -2.06 -0.02 5.94
C VAL A 155 -3.18 0.39 5.00
N PHE A 156 -2.85 0.62 3.74
CA PHE A 156 -3.81 0.69 2.65
C PHE A 156 -3.72 -0.62 1.88
N ALA A 157 -4.81 -1.37 1.77
CA ALA A 157 -4.85 -2.64 1.04
C ALA A 157 -6.20 -2.80 0.34
N ASN A 158 -6.17 -3.01 -0.98
CA ASN A 158 -7.35 -3.20 -1.84
C ASN A 158 -8.49 -2.22 -1.46
N ASP A 159 -8.20 -0.93 -1.57
CA ASP A 159 -9.12 0.19 -1.36
C ASP A 159 -9.69 0.32 0.06
N THR A 160 -9.07 -0.37 1.01
CA THR A 160 -9.41 -0.32 2.42
C THR A 160 -8.28 0.27 3.23
N ASN A 161 -8.65 1.12 4.18
CA ASN A 161 -7.73 1.78 5.09
C ASN A 161 -7.79 1.13 6.46
N ILE A 162 -6.64 0.72 6.96
CA ILE A 162 -6.54 -0.15 8.13
C ILE A 162 -5.48 0.44 9.06
N VAL A 163 -5.87 0.71 10.29
CA VAL A 163 -4.93 1.04 11.36
C VAL A 163 -4.75 -0.19 12.23
N VAL A 164 -3.52 -0.70 12.27
CA VAL A 164 -3.11 -1.86 13.05
C VAL A 164 -2.53 -1.37 14.38
N SER A 165 -3.22 -1.64 15.48
CA SER A 165 -2.84 -1.17 16.82
C SER A 165 -3.35 -2.13 17.92
N ASP A 166 -3.34 -1.69 19.18
CA ASP A 166 -4.04 -2.33 20.31
C ASP A 166 -5.24 -1.45 20.71
N TYR A 167 -6.46 -1.99 20.64
CA TYR A 167 -7.70 -1.24 20.81
C TYR A 167 -8.56 -1.72 21.97
N ASP A 168 -9.23 -0.77 22.62
CA ASP A 168 -10.38 -1.03 23.48
C ASP A 168 -11.63 -1.34 22.67
N PHE A 169 -11.77 -2.60 22.23
CA PHE A 169 -12.92 -3.04 21.45
C PHE A 169 -14.27 -2.75 22.13
N ASP A 170 -14.40 -3.08 23.43
CA ASP A 170 -15.60 -2.75 24.21
C ASP A 170 -15.88 -1.24 24.25
N GLY A 171 -14.82 -0.43 24.34
CA GLY A 171 -14.88 1.02 24.28
C GLY A 171 -15.30 1.55 22.91
N ILE A 172 -14.77 0.96 21.83
CA ILE A 172 -15.16 1.27 20.44
C ILE A 172 -16.64 0.97 20.23
N VAL A 173 -17.12 -0.21 20.62
CA VAL A 173 -18.54 -0.60 20.49
C VAL A 173 -19.44 0.39 21.23
N ALA A 174 -19.06 0.78 22.46
CA ALA A 174 -19.81 1.74 23.24
C ALA A 174 -19.85 3.13 22.58
N ASP A 175 -18.71 3.61 22.10
CA ASP A 175 -18.58 4.93 21.47
C ASP A 175 -19.25 5.00 20.08
N MET A 176 -19.12 3.96 19.25
CA MET A 176 -19.81 3.85 17.96
C MET A 176 -21.33 3.81 18.15
N GLY A 177 -21.83 3.16 19.19
CA GLY A 177 -23.26 3.14 19.53
C GLY A 177 -23.84 4.50 19.96
N GLU A 178 -23.00 5.52 20.20
CA GLU A 178 -23.42 6.91 20.42
C GLU A 178 -23.43 7.75 19.13
N LEU A 179 -22.89 7.23 18.02
CA LEU A 179 -22.90 7.86 16.71
C LEU A 179 -24.13 7.42 15.88
N ASP A 180 -24.40 8.13 14.78
CA ASP A 180 -25.52 7.86 13.88
C ASP A 180 -25.21 6.73 12.85
N TYR A 181 -24.25 5.85 13.13
CA TYR A 181 -23.93 4.71 12.26
C TYR A 181 -24.95 3.59 12.47
N GLU A 182 -25.30 2.89 11.40
CA GLU A 182 -26.03 1.63 11.45
C GLU A 182 -25.07 0.50 11.87
N GLU A 183 -25.49 -0.31 12.85
CA GLU A 183 -24.81 -1.54 13.21
C GLU A 183 -25.10 -2.61 12.14
N VAL A 184 -24.07 -3.00 11.39
CA VAL A 184 -24.14 -4.04 10.37
C VAL A 184 -23.82 -5.41 10.98
N LEU A 185 -22.74 -5.45 11.76
CA LEU A 185 -22.25 -6.64 12.47
C LEU A 185 -21.82 -6.23 13.87
N LEU A 186 -22.21 -7.02 14.87
CA LEU A 186 -21.70 -6.89 16.23
C LEU A 186 -21.60 -8.26 16.88
N GLU A 187 -20.36 -8.67 17.14
CA GLU A 187 -20.01 -9.91 17.83
C GLU A 187 -19.06 -9.60 19.01
N ASP A 188 -18.62 -10.63 19.73
CA ASP A 188 -17.84 -10.47 20.96
C ASP A 188 -16.40 -9.95 20.69
N ASP A 189 -15.89 -10.07 19.47
CA ASP A 189 -14.49 -9.78 19.07
C ASP A 189 -14.33 -8.95 17.78
N ARG A 190 -15.45 -8.62 17.11
CA ARG A 190 -15.48 -7.75 15.92
C ARG A 190 -16.80 -7.01 15.79
N ALA A 191 -16.75 -5.85 15.15
CA ALA A 191 -17.93 -5.07 14.80
C ALA A 191 -17.75 -4.38 13.46
N VAL A 192 -18.85 -4.14 12.75
CA VAL A 192 -18.93 -3.36 11.50
C VAL A 192 -20.12 -2.41 11.58
N TYR A 193 -19.86 -1.17 11.23
CA TYR A 193 -20.78 -0.05 11.27
C TYR A 193 -20.80 0.65 9.91
N TYR A 194 -21.92 1.26 9.53
CA TYR A 194 -22.06 1.96 8.28
C TYR A 194 -22.85 3.26 8.43
N ASP A 195 -22.31 4.36 7.90
CA ASP A 195 -22.97 5.66 7.84
C ASP A 195 -23.46 5.93 6.41
N ALA A 196 -24.74 5.65 6.18
CA ALA A 196 -25.41 5.90 4.90
C ALA A 196 -25.41 7.38 4.46
N SER A 197 -25.08 8.33 5.35
CA SER A 197 -25.00 9.74 4.98
C SER A 197 -23.67 10.14 4.35
N THR A 198 -22.61 9.38 4.62
CA THR A 198 -21.25 9.60 4.12
C THR A 198 -20.72 8.45 3.27
N GLY A 199 -21.47 7.35 3.16
CA GLY A 199 -21.03 6.12 2.48
C GLY A 199 -19.88 5.43 3.23
N GLN A 200 -19.61 5.79 4.48
CA GLN A 200 -18.47 5.26 5.22
C GLN A 200 -18.82 3.97 5.95
N ALA A 201 -18.08 2.89 5.69
CA ALA A 201 -18.06 1.71 6.52
C ALA A 201 -16.87 1.75 7.49
N VAL A 202 -17.08 1.30 8.72
CA VAL A 202 -16.07 1.24 9.78
C VAL A 202 -16.13 -0.11 10.47
N GLY A 203 -14.99 -0.78 10.58
CA GLY A 203 -14.84 -2.06 11.27
C GLY A 203 -13.83 -1.96 12.40
N ALA A 204 -14.01 -2.75 13.44
CA ALA A 204 -13.06 -2.80 14.54
C ALA A 204 -12.91 -4.21 15.12
N THR A 205 -11.70 -4.50 15.60
CA THR A 205 -11.35 -5.64 16.46
C THR A 205 -10.49 -5.12 17.62
N GLU A 206 -9.96 -6.01 18.47
CA GLU A 206 -8.92 -5.62 19.44
C GLU A 206 -7.60 -5.19 18.78
N SER A 207 -7.37 -5.52 17.50
CA SER A 207 -6.10 -5.27 16.80
C SER A 207 -6.20 -4.37 15.57
N LEU A 208 -7.40 -4.14 15.04
CA LEU A 208 -7.62 -3.36 13.83
C LEU A 208 -8.70 -2.29 14.03
N PHE A 209 -8.49 -1.15 13.38
CA PHE A 209 -9.53 -0.18 13.05
C PHE A 209 -9.54 0.01 11.53
N VAL A 210 -10.62 -0.41 10.88
CA VAL A 210 -10.74 -0.51 9.42
C VAL A 210 -11.78 0.49 8.94
N TYR A 211 -11.55 1.15 7.82
CA TYR A 211 -12.56 1.99 7.20
C TYR A 211 -12.41 2.05 5.67
N ALA A 212 -13.55 2.20 5.02
CA ALA A 212 -13.67 2.36 3.58
C ALA A 212 -14.82 3.33 3.28
N HIS A 213 -14.77 3.98 2.13
CA HIS A 213 -15.83 4.84 1.63
C HIS A 213 -16.40 4.25 0.34
N GLU A 214 -17.66 4.55 0.05
CA GLU A 214 -18.18 4.36 -1.30
C GLU A 214 -17.31 5.13 -2.31
N SER A 215 -16.95 4.50 -3.41
CA SER A 215 -16.24 5.18 -4.50
C SER A 215 -17.10 6.33 -5.03
N GLU A 216 -16.51 7.52 -5.14
CA GLU A 216 -17.21 8.69 -5.67
C GLU A 216 -17.38 8.63 -7.21
N ASN A 217 -16.66 7.74 -7.90
CA ASN A 217 -16.52 7.71 -9.37
C ASN A 217 -16.98 6.41 -10.06
N GLY A 218 -17.33 5.35 -9.32
CA GLY A 218 -17.83 4.09 -9.90
C GLY A 218 -19.35 4.05 -10.10
N ASP A 219 -19.83 3.22 -11.04
CA ASP A 219 -21.21 2.74 -11.00
C ASP A 219 -21.42 2.11 -9.61
N GLU A 220 -22.52 2.46 -8.90
CA GLU A 220 -22.86 2.07 -7.51
C GLU A 220 -22.81 0.54 -7.20
N ASP A 221 -22.47 -0.30 -8.18
CA ASP A 221 -22.46 -1.76 -8.13
C ASP A 221 -21.05 -2.39 -8.00
N GLU A 222 -19.93 -1.66 -8.07
CA GLU A 222 -18.57 -2.25 -8.16
C GLU A 222 -17.83 -2.41 -6.82
N PHE A 223 -17.82 -1.40 -5.95
CA PHE A 223 -17.16 -1.46 -4.64
C PHE A 223 -18.18 -1.42 -3.49
N ASP A 224 -18.17 -2.47 -2.65
CA ASP A 224 -18.98 -2.55 -1.43
C ASP A 224 -18.09 -2.29 -0.19
N PRO A 225 -18.15 -1.08 0.41
CA PRO A 225 -17.29 -0.73 1.54
C PRO A 225 -17.60 -1.57 2.78
N ILE A 226 -18.85 -2.04 2.95
CA ILE A 226 -19.22 -2.91 4.07
C ILE A 226 -18.53 -4.26 3.90
N ALA A 227 -18.64 -4.88 2.72
CA ALA A 227 -18.01 -6.17 2.44
C ALA A 227 -16.48 -6.09 2.49
N ALA A 228 -15.89 -4.97 2.02
CA ALA A 228 -14.46 -4.71 2.12
C ALA A 228 -14.01 -4.66 3.59
N VAL A 229 -14.67 -3.84 4.42
CA VAL A 229 -14.37 -3.73 5.85
C VAL A 229 -14.55 -5.06 6.59
N GLU A 230 -15.67 -5.77 6.34
CA GLU A 230 -15.98 -7.07 6.95
C GLU A 230 -14.87 -8.09 6.67
N ARG A 231 -14.34 -8.09 5.44
CA ARG A 231 -13.23 -8.96 5.03
C ARG A 231 -12.02 -8.87 5.96
N HIS A 232 -11.62 -7.65 6.30
CA HIS A 232 -10.42 -7.40 7.11
C HIS A 232 -10.65 -7.71 8.59
N VAL A 233 -11.80 -7.34 9.16
CA VAL A 233 -12.11 -7.68 10.55
C VAL A 233 -12.29 -9.19 10.74
N ASP A 234 -12.87 -9.89 9.76
CA ASP A 234 -12.99 -11.35 9.76
C ASP A 234 -11.64 -12.05 9.70
N ALA A 235 -10.72 -11.52 8.89
CA ALA A 235 -9.38 -12.08 8.78
C ALA A 235 -8.59 -11.89 10.08
N ALA A 236 -8.71 -10.72 10.72
CA ALA A 236 -8.03 -10.43 11.98
C ALA A 236 -8.47 -11.34 13.14
N VAL A 237 -9.71 -11.82 13.15
CA VAL A 237 -10.21 -12.79 14.15
C VAL A 237 -10.10 -14.25 13.71
N GLY A 238 -9.54 -14.52 12.53
CA GLY A 238 -9.31 -15.87 12.01
C GLY A 238 -10.55 -16.57 11.44
N GLU A 239 -11.62 -15.83 11.14
CA GLU A 239 -12.82 -16.35 10.49
C GLU A 239 -12.68 -16.36 8.95
N ARG A 240 -11.71 -15.62 8.43
CA ARG A 240 -11.24 -15.65 7.04
C ARG A 240 -9.71 -15.84 7.02
N PRO A 241 -9.14 -16.55 6.03
CA PRO A 241 -7.69 -16.63 5.89
C PRO A 241 -7.07 -15.28 5.52
N LEU A 242 -5.81 -15.10 5.92
CA LEU A 242 -4.95 -14.04 5.43
C LEU A 242 -4.31 -14.45 4.10
N GLU A 243 -3.96 -13.49 3.25
CA GLU A 243 -3.41 -13.75 1.90
C GLU A 243 -2.16 -14.64 1.95
N HIS A 244 -1.25 -14.36 2.88
CA HIS A 244 -0.02 -15.13 3.06
C HIS A 244 -0.23 -16.53 3.65
N GLU A 245 -1.43 -16.87 4.13
CA GLU A 245 -1.76 -18.24 4.54
C GLU A 245 -2.25 -19.08 3.35
N THR A 246 -2.65 -18.42 2.26
CA THR A 246 -3.18 -19.05 1.05
C THR A 246 -2.19 -19.05 -0.11
N ASP A 247 -1.22 -18.15 -0.12
CA ASP A 247 -0.19 -18.03 -1.16
C ASP A 247 1.25 -18.06 -0.57
N ASP A 248 1.99 -19.13 -0.91
CA ASP A 248 3.38 -19.35 -0.45
C ASP A 248 4.38 -18.34 -1.05
N ASP A 249 4.12 -17.83 -2.26
CA ASP A 249 4.99 -16.85 -2.92
C ASP A 249 4.78 -15.46 -2.32
N PHE A 250 3.54 -15.09 -1.99
CA PHE A 250 3.22 -13.89 -1.22
C PHE A 250 3.81 -13.95 0.20
N GLU A 251 3.66 -15.09 0.89
CA GLU A 251 4.29 -15.31 2.19
C GLU A 251 5.81 -15.16 2.13
N TRP A 252 6.43 -15.73 1.10
CA TRP A 252 7.87 -15.60 0.89
C TRP A 252 8.27 -14.15 0.65
N LEU A 253 7.54 -13.41 -0.18
CA LEU A 253 7.81 -12.01 -0.50
C LEU A 253 7.79 -11.16 0.78
N LEU A 254 6.78 -11.33 1.63
CA LEU A 254 6.66 -10.64 2.91
C LEU A 254 7.80 -10.95 3.88
N ARG A 255 8.31 -12.19 3.87
CA ARG A 255 9.45 -12.58 4.72
C ARG A 255 10.80 -12.13 4.17
N ALA A 256 10.92 -11.98 2.86
CA ALA A 256 12.16 -11.59 2.20
C ALA A 256 12.36 -10.07 2.19
N GLY A 257 11.27 -9.31 2.26
CA GLY A 257 11.27 -7.86 2.38
C GLY A 257 11.70 -7.35 3.76
N ASP A 258 12.20 -6.12 3.79
CA ASP A 258 12.32 -5.34 5.02
C ASP A 258 11.00 -4.62 5.28
N THR A 259 10.59 -4.55 6.55
CA THR A 259 9.19 -4.31 6.91
C THR A 259 9.03 -3.26 8.01
N THR A 260 10.09 -2.52 8.26
CA THR A 260 10.13 -1.30 9.08
C THR A 260 9.96 -0.08 8.17
N GLY A 261 9.66 1.11 8.68
CA GLY A 261 9.58 2.29 7.82
C GLY A 261 8.39 2.26 6.86
N LEU A 262 8.68 2.44 5.57
CA LEU A 262 7.71 2.54 4.49
C LEU A 262 7.79 1.30 3.60
N VAL A 263 6.65 0.63 3.40
CA VAL A 263 6.56 -0.60 2.61
C VAL A 263 5.49 -0.43 1.54
N PHE A 264 5.79 -0.91 0.35
CA PHE A 264 4.86 -1.01 -0.77
C PHE A 264 4.96 -2.40 -1.39
N CYS A 265 3.84 -2.98 -1.79
CA CYS A 265 3.81 -4.29 -2.42
C CYS A 265 2.76 -4.35 -3.52
N LEU A 266 3.16 -4.97 -4.62
CA LEU A 266 2.30 -5.41 -5.71
C LEU A 266 2.54 -6.90 -5.96
N PHE A 267 1.49 -7.69 -6.09
CA PHE A 267 1.57 -9.13 -6.28
C PHE A 267 0.42 -9.64 -7.15
N SER A 268 0.67 -10.71 -7.92
CA SER A 268 -0.35 -11.42 -8.70
C SER A 268 -0.20 -12.94 -8.52
N ASP A 269 -1.32 -13.61 -8.26
CA ASP A 269 -1.38 -15.05 -8.07
C ASP A 269 -1.48 -15.80 -9.42
N ALA A 270 -2.11 -15.17 -10.42
CA ALA A 270 -2.54 -15.78 -11.68
C ALA A 270 -1.57 -15.56 -12.83
N ASP A 271 -1.09 -14.32 -13.03
CA ASP A 271 -0.32 -13.92 -14.21
C ASP A 271 0.95 -13.12 -13.84
N GLU A 272 1.81 -12.90 -14.83
CA GLU A 272 2.88 -11.93 -14.69
C GLU A 272 2.29 -10.52 -14.77
N LEU A 273 2.81 -9.62 -13.94
CA LEU A 273 2.45 -8.21 -13.97
C LEU A 273 2.77 -7.64 -15.35
N ALA A 274 1.75 -7.03 -15.95
CA ALA A 274 1.88 -6.29 -17.19
C ALA A 274 2.65 -4.97 -16.95
N ALA A 275 3.06 -4.32 -18.03
CA ALA A 275 3.78 -3.05 -17.97
C ALA A 275 2.90 -1.85 -17.56
N ASP A 276 1.61 -2.10 -17.35
CA ASP A 276 0.53 -1.19 -16.93
C ASP A 276 -0.25 -1.77 -15.73
N ALA A 277 0.38 -2.68 -14.97
CA ALA A 277 -0.27 -3.36 -13.85
C ALA A 277 -0.53 -2.44 -12.65
N THR A 278 0.05 -1.23 -12.63
CA THR A 278 -0.18 -0.21 -11.61
C THR A 278 -0.79 1.07 -12.16
N ASP A 279 -1.53 0.99 -13.27
CA ASP A 279 -2.59 1.96 -13.56
C ASP A 279 -3.65 1.86 -12.43
N LEU A 280 -3.27 2.31 -11.23
CA LEU A 280 -4.18 2.65 -10.13
C LEU A 280 -5.01 3.78 -10.73
N ASP A 281 -6.28 3.50 -11.01
CA ASP A 281 -7.16 4.43 -11.72
C ASP A 281 -6.95 5.85 -11.19
N GLU A 282 -6.44 6.74 -12.05
CA GLU A 282 -6.12 8.16 -11.77
C GLU A 282 -7.32 8.88 -11.13
N ASP A 283 -8.53 8.36 -11.38
CA ASP A 283 -9.81 8.87 -10.91
C ASP A 283 -10.13 8.52 -9.43
N GLU A 284 -9.45 7.60 -8.75
CA GLU A 284 -9.75 7.27 -7.34
C GLU A 284 -9.11 8.21 -6.30
N PHE A 285 -8.09 8.97 -6.70
CA PHE A 285 -7.33 9.84 -5.79
C PHE A 285 -7.59 11.34 -5.99
N GLU A 286 -8.49 11.74 -6.91
CA GLU A 286 -9.00 13.11 -7.04
C GLU A 286 -9.91 13.49 -5.84
N SER A 287 -9.31 13.68 -4.66
CA SER A 287 -10.06 14.17 -3.52
C SER A 287 -10.29 15.69 -3.62
N THR A 288 -11.56 16.04 -3.84
CA THR A 288 -12.23 17.28 -3.40
C THR A 288 -11.82 18.63 -4.02
N GLU A 289 -12.77 19.24 -4.74
CA GLU A 289 -12.88 20.66 -5.13
C GLU A 289 -11.63 21.56 -4.95
N GLY A 290 -10.88 21.73 -6.05
CA GLY A 290 -10.21 22.99 -6.34
C GLY A 290 -8.70 23.01 -6.18
N GLY A 291 -8.02 22.24 -7.01
CA GLY A 291 -6.60 22.41 -7.31
C GLY A 291 -6.23 21.43 -8.40
N ASP A 292 -5.57 21.92 -9.44
CA ASP A 292 -4.80 21.10 -10.40
C ASP A 292 -3.54 20.62 -9.67
N SER A 293 -3.70 19.95 -8.53
CA SER A 293 -2.63 19.32 -7.77
C SER A 293 -2.73 17.83 -8.03
N GLY A 294 -2.39 17.43 -9.25
CA GLY A 294 -2.10 16.05 -9.59
C GLY A 294 -0.97 15.57 -8.68
N THR A 295 -1.32 14.87 -7.61
CA THR A 295 -0.43 13.86 -7.04
C THR A 295 -0.64 12.60 -7.87
N ASP A 296 -0.23 12.68 -9.14
CA ASP A 296 -0.15 11.52 -10.01
C ASP A 296 0.88 10.59 -9.33
N LEU A 297 0.39 9.47 -8.80
CA LEU A 297 1.23 8.41 -8.28
C LEU A 297 1.83 7.68 -9.48
N ASP A 298 2.67 8.35 -10.27
CA ASP A 298 3.34 7.74 -11.41
C ASP A 298 4.30 6.67 -10.88
N VAL A 299 3.81 5.43 -10.89
CA VAL A 299 4.60 4.24 -10.64
C VAL A 299 5.39 3.92 -11.90
N ASP A 300 6.70 3.70 -11.76
CA ASP A 300 7.46 3.09 -12.84
C ASP A 300 7.26 1.57 -12.79
N ASP A 301 6.44 1.07 -13.70
CA ASP A 301 6.15 -0.36 -13.84
C ASP A 301 7.28 -1.18 -14.47
N GLN A 302 8.32 -0.53 -15.00
CA GLN A 302 9.39 -1.23 -15.71
C GLN A 302 10.09 -2.32 -14.87
N PRO A 303 10.37 -2.13 -13.57
CA PRO A 303 10.93 -3.19 -12.73
C PRO A 303 9.97 -4.38 -12.53
N TYR A 304 8.66 -4.12 -12.55
CA TYR A 304 7.60 -5.10 -12.29
C TYR A 304 7.20 -5.92 -13.51
N GLU A 305 7.36 -5.40 -14.73
CA GLU A 305 6.93 -6.09 -15.95
C GLU A 305 7.53 -7.52 -16.01
N GLY A 306 6.69 -8.55 -16.09
CA GLY A 306 7.15 -9.96 -16.13
C GLY A 306 7.47 -10.58 -14.76
N ALA A 307 7.45 -9.80 -13.67
CA ALA A 307 7.45 -10.31 -12.30
C ALA A 307 6.05 -10.80 -11.91
N LYS A 308 5.97 -11.68 -10.90
CA LYS A 308 4.72 -12.03 -10.21
C LYS A 308 4.45 -11.11 -9.02
N GLY A 309 5.46 -10.38 -8.57
CA GLY A 309 5.29 -9.41 -7.49
C GLY A 309 6.60 -8.76 -7.11
N GLY A 310 6.48 -7.62 -6.44
CA GLY A 310 7.58 -6.91 -5.83
C GLY A 310 7.16 -6.26 -4.52
N LEU A 311 8.08 -6.27 -3.56
CA LEU A 311 7.95 -5.58 -2.29
C LEU A 311 9.11 -4.60 -2.16
N GLN A 312 8.78 -3.32 -2.06
CA GLN A 312 9.70 -2.21 -1.89
C GLN A 312 9.63 -1.70 -0.47
N HIS A 313 10.78 -1.26 0.03
CA HIS A 313 10.95 -0.76 1.36
C HIS A 313 11.88 0.46 1.35
N LEU A 314 11.53 1.47 2.15
CA LEU A 314 12.34 2.65 2.40
C LEU A 314 12.42 2.92 3.91
N ASP A 315 13.64 2.96 4.41
CA ASP A 315 13.96 3.33 5.78
C ASP A 315 14.55 4.74 5.84
N ILE A 316 13.89 5.62 6.59
CA ILE A 316 14.24 7.04 6.79
C ILE A 316 14.72 7.20 8.23
N VAL A 317 15.86 6.59 8.56
CA VAL A 317 16.40 6.62 9.93
C VAL A 317 16.82 8.04 10.32
N THR A 318 16.33 8.54 11.46
CA THR A 318 16.55 9.93 11.93
C THR A 318 17.79 10.20 12.78
N ASP A 319 18.67 9.20 12.95
CA ASP A 319 19.86 9.31 13.80
C ASP A 319 21.16 9.01 13.04
N GLU A 320 21.62 9.98 12.24
CA GLU A 320 22.93 10.02 11.54
C GLU A 320 23.19 8.91 10.49
N SER A 321 22.18 8.11 10.16
CA SER A 321 22.27 7.04 9.15
C SER A 321 21.66 7.51 7.83
N ARG A 322 22.29 7.16 6.71
CA ARG A 322 21.78 7.53 5.39
C ARG A 322 20.50 6.75 5.08
N PRO A 323 19.54 7.34 4.35
CA PRO A 323 18.37 6.61 3.92
C PRO A 323 18.74 5.37 3.11
N PHE A 324 18.00 4.30 3.34
CA PHE A 324 18.24 2.99 2.75
C PHE A 324 16.96 2.49 2.11
N ALA A 325 17.07 1.96 0.89
CA ALA A 325 15.95 1.31 0.22
C ALA A 325 16.31 -0.11 -0.18
N SER A 326 15.30 -0.98 -0.17
CA SER A 326 15.41 -2.36 -0.61
C SER A 326 14.17 -2.77 -1.39
N ALA A 327 14.35 -3.53 -2.47
CA ALA A 327 13.26 -4.11 -3.23
C ALA A 327 13.51 -5.61 -3.42
N VAL A 328 12.47 -6.42 -3.27
CA VAL A 328 12.48 -7.85 -3.56
C VAL A 328 11.47 -8.13 -4.65
N PHE A 329 11.89 -8.80 -5.72
CA PHE A 329 11.05 -9.20 -6.84
C PHE A 329 11.02 -10.72 -6.97
N THR A 330 9.84 -11.26 -7.31
CA THR A 330 9.64 -12.68 -7.62
C THR A 330 9.18 -12.84 -9.06
N TYR A 331 9.77 -13.78 -9.78
CA TYR A 331 9.48 -14.08 -11.19
C TYR A 331 9.01 -15.52 -11.34
N ALA A 332 8.32 -15.84 -12.44
CA ALA A 332 7.90 -17.21 -12.73
C ALA A 332 9.09 -18.17 -12.93
N SER A 333 10.25 -17.67 -13.38
CA SER A 333 11.49 -18.45 -13.53
C SER A 333 12.71 -17.54 -13.67
N GLU A 334 13.91 -18.08 -13.42
CA GLU A 334 15.20 -17.40 -13.62
C GLU A 334 15.34 -16.77 -15.03
N ASP A 335 14.91 -17.47 -16.07
CA ASP A 335 15.02 -17.03 -17.46
C ASP A 335 14.14 -15.79 -17.79
N ARG A 336 13.24 -15.41 -16.87
CA ARG A 336 12.36 -14.24 -17.02
C ARG A 336 12.95 -12.96 -16.42
N ILE A 337 14.06 -13.07 -15.69
CA ILE A 337 14.73 -11.91 -15.11
C ILE A 337 15.43 -11.14 -16.23
N ASP A 338 14.94 -9.93 -16.53
CA ASP A 338 15.62 -8.98 -17.40
C ASP A 338 16.60 -8.14 -16.58
N GLU A 339 17.87 -8.54 -16.60
CA GLU A 339 18.92 -7.90 -15.82
C GLU A 339 19.22 -6.49 -16.31
N GLU A 340 19.25 -6.29 -17.63
CA GLU A 340 19.57 -4.99 -18.23
C GLU A 340 18.48 -3.98 -17.83
N ARG A 341 17.21 -4.40 -17.87
CA ARG A 341 16.10 -3.54 -17.44
C ARG A 341 16.12 -3.25 -15.94
N LEU A 342 16.41 -4.24 -15.08
CA LEU A 342 16.52 -3.99 -13.64
C LEU A 342 17.68 -3.04 -13.31
N GLU A 343 18.83 -3.17 -13.98
CA GLU A 343 19.97 -2.27 -13.80
C GLU A 343 19.69 -0.85 -14.34
N ASP A 344 18.89 -0.73 -15.40
CA ASP A 344 18.52 0.54 -16.02
C ASP A 344 17.39 1.27 -15.26
N ALA A 345 16.52 0.53 -14.56
CA ALA A 345 15.37 1.10 -13.85
C ALA A 345 15.63 1.32 -12.35
N VAL A 346 16.33 0.40 -11.68
CA VAL A 346 16.37 0.34 -10.21
C VAL A 346 17.69 0.89 -9.66
N GLY A 347 17.63 1.99 -8.90
CA GLY A 347 18.76 2.53 -8.15
C GLY A 347 19.59 3.50 -8.97
N THR A 348 18.94 4.13 -9.94
CA THR A 348 19.49 5.15 -10.83
C THR A 348 19.86 6.43 -10.08
N GLN A 349 19.14 6.72 -8.98
CA GLN A 349 19.37 7.87 -8.10
C GLN A 349 20.17 7.53 -6.84
N ALA A 350 20.49 6.25 -6.64
CA ALA A 350 21.27 5.81 -5.51
C ALA A 350 22.70 6.39 -5.55
N GLU A 351 23.35 6.43 -4.39
CA GLU A 351 24.75 6.82 -4.33
C GLU A 351 25.60 5.89 -5.20
N ALA A 352 26.50 6.49 -6.00
CA ALA A 352 27.30 5.73 -6.96
C ALA A 352 28.06 4.57 -6.30
N GLY A 353 27.74 3.35 -6.71
CA GLY A 353 28.35 2.12 -6.23
C GLY A 353 27.81 1.61 -4.89
N SER A 354 26.67 2.14 -4.41
CA SER A 354 25.94 1.60 -3.25
C SER A 354 24.97 0.47 -3.63
N THR A 355 24.46 0.47 -4.87
CA THR A 355 23.49 -0.52 -5.35
C THR A 355 24.07 -1.93 -5.33
N THR A 356 23.38 -2.84 -4.64
CA THR A 356 23.72 -4.25 -4.55
C THR A 356 22.56 -5.09 -5.07
N VAL A 357 22.85 -6.04 -5.95
CA VAL A 357 21.85 -6.97 -6.50
C VAL A 357 22.23 -8.39 -6.09
N VAL A 358 21.30 -9.08 -5.46
CA VAL A 358 21.40 -10.48 -5.03
C VAL A 358 20.35 -11.30 -5.78
N ARG A 359 20.73 -12.49 -6.24
CA ARG A 359 19.82 -13.41 -6.93
C ARG A 359 19.77 -14.75 -6.22
N ASP A 360 18.56 -15.28 -6.13
CA ASP A 360 18.28 -16.60 -5.59
C ASP A 360 17.20 -17.28 -6.44
N GLY A 361 17.66 -17.97 -7.48
CA GLY A 361 16.80 -18.52 -8.51
C GLY A 361 15.93 -17.45 -9.18
N ALA A 362 14.62 -17.67 -9.22
CA ALA A 362 13.66 -16.76 -9.85
C ALA A 362 13.37 -15.49 -9.02
N ARG A 363 14.23 -15.14 -8.06
CA ARG A 363 14.03 -14.05 -7.11
C ARG A 363 15.23 -13.12 -7.13
N VAL A 364 14.95 -11.82 -6.99
CA VAL A 364 15.97 -10.77 -7.01
C VAL A 364 15.75 -9.87 -5.80
N ARG A 365 16.81 -9.55 -5.08
CA ARG A 365 16.83 -8.50 -4.04
C ARG A 365 17.78 -7.40 -4.48
N VAL A 366 17.33 -6.16 -4.45
CA VAL A 366 18.11 -4.97 -4.75
C VAL A 366 18.14 -4.09 -3.52
N GLU A 367 19.30 -3.56 -3.18
CA GLU A 367 19.51 -2.68 -2.03
C GLU A 367 20.33 -1.47 -2.45
N ALA A 368 19.98 -0.29 -1.94
CA ALA A 368 20.65 0.95 -2.27
C ALA A 368 20.69 1.92 -1.08
N THR A 369 21.66 2.82 -1.08
CA THR A 369 21.76 3.92 -0.12
C THR A 369 21.61 5.25 -0.85
N TYR A 370 20.91 6.18 -0.23
CA TYR A 370 20.57 7.47 -0.81
C TYR A 370 21.21 8.62 -0.04
N ALA A 371 21.37 9.75 -0.72
CA ALA A 371 21.65 11.01 -0.05
C ALA A 371 20.34 11.56 0.54
N GLU A 372 20.43 12.25 1.68
CA GLU A 372 19.25 12.92 2.29
C GLU A 372 18.58 13.87 1.29
N GLU A 373 19.38 14.63 0.53
CA GLU A 373 18.92 15.59 -0.50
C GLU A 373 18.09 14.91 -1.61
N THR A 374 18.29 13.62 -1.88
CA THR A 374 17.54 12.86 -2.90
C THR A 374 16.12 12.51 -2.45
N LEU A 375 15.86 12.52 -1.13
CA LEU A 375 14.51 12.33 -0.61
C LEU A 375 13.81 13.65 -0.29
N GLU A 376 14.47 14.80 -0.46
CA GLU A 376 13.88 16.13 -0.23
C GLU A 376 13.38 16.78 -1.55
N GLU A 377 13.76 16.22 -2.69
CA GLU A 377 13.26 16.53 -4.04
C GLU A 377 12.08 15.63 -4.41
#